data_AF-A0A7S0SQ79-F1
#
_entry.id   AF-A0A7S0SQ79-F1
#
_cell.length_a   1.000
_cell.length_b   1.000
_cell.length_c   1.000
_cell.angle_alpha   90.00
_cell.angle_beta   90.00
_cell.angle_gamma   90.00
#
_symmetry.space_group_name_H-M   'P 1'
#
loop_
_entity.id
_entity.type
_entity.pdbx_description
1 polymer ?
#
loop_
_entity_poly.entity_id
_entity_poly.type
_entity_poly.pdbx_seq_one_letter_code
_entity_poly.pdbx_strand_id
1 'polypeptide(L)'
;GNNMSQELPPCVADPLAAVAELFNSAASGSSEDGSDGDWGVKAQFVAALAQPGVLEAIPEINAVGVEAIQPNALVRFRCMVQDMYNPEYYVGAYRNESTAGRWKTTKFTEDLIPTTAADDDGMNQQHEPERKIWERKVLYCVPLPGESAWVRRLDGAGAGPGAGAVEPSPTTAQTAKRARELETGGDVAMDGMDDMVAAVVRAVGGDG
;
A
#
# COMPACT_ATOMS: atom_id res chain seq x y z
N GLY A 1 -6.05 12.37 -42.20
CA GLY A 1 -4.97 11.39 -41.95
C GLY A 1 -5.59 10.24 -41.19
N ASN A 2 -5.34 9.01 -41.62
CA ASN A 2 -5.96 7.81 -41.08
C ASN A 2 -5.79 7.72 -39.56
N ASN A 3 -6.92 7.69 -38.84
CA ASN A 3 -6.98 7.36 -37.43
C ASN A 3 -6.89 5.83 -37.32
N MET A 4 -5.67 5.29 -37.44
CA MET A 4 -5.40 3.91 -37.04
C MET A 4 -5.48 3.90 -35.52
N SER A 5 -6.55 3.34 -34.97
CA SER A 5 -6.57 2.87 -33.59
C SER A 5 -5.40 1.88 -33.47
N GLN A 6 -4.28 2.34 -32.93
CA GLN A 6 -3.14 1.48 -32.68
C GLN A 6 -3.59 0.46 -31.63
N GLU A 7 -3.62 -0.82 -31.99
CA GLU A 7 -3.96 -1.87 -31.05
C GLU A 7 -2.93 -1.86 -29.91
N LEU A 8 -3.43 -1.89 -28.67
CA LEU A 8 -2.58 -1.94 -27.50
C LEU A 8 -1.85 -3.29 -27.43
N PRO A 9 -0.63 -3.33 -26.87
CA PRO A 9 0.06 -4.60 -26.62
C PRO A 9 -0.82 -5.57 -25.81
N PRO A 10 -0.77 -6.89 -26.07
CA PRO A 10 -1.63 -7.86 -25.38
C PRO A 10 -1.55 -7.79 -23.86
N CYS A 11 -0.34 -7.59 -23.29
CA CYS A 11 -0.15 -7.45 -21.85
C CYS A 11 -0.71 -6.14 -21.25
N VAL A 12 -1.09 -5.16 -22.08
CA VAL A 12 -1.78 -3.94 -21.66
C VAL A 12 -3.29 -4.15 -21.75
N ALA A 13 -3.76 -4.85 -22.78
CA ALA A 13 -5.19 -5.14 -22.98
C ALA A 13 -5.73 -6.19 -21.98
N ASP A 14 -4.94 -7.22 -21.66
CA ASP A 14 -5.25 -8.23 -20.66
C ASP A 14 -3.97 -8.57 -19.85
N PRO A 15 -3.66 -7.78 -18.81
CA PRO A 15 -2.43 -7.93 -18.05
C PRO A 15 -2.38 -9.24 -17.26
N LEU A 16 -3.52 -9.72 -16.74
CA LEU A 16 -3.57 -10.95 -15.96
C LEU A 16 -3.36 -12.19 -16.83
N ALA A 17 -3.95 -12.22 -18.04
CA ALA A 17 -3.68 -13.30 -18.99
C ALA A 17 -2.20 -13.35 -19.37
N ALA A 18 -1.57 -12.21 -19.66
CA ALA A 18 -0.15 -12.15 -19.99
C ALA A 18 0.74 -12.66 -18.85
N VAL A 19 0.45 -12.28 -17.59
CA VAL A 19 1.16 -12.81 -16.41
C VAL A 19 0.97 -14.32 -16.30
N ALA A 20 -0.25 -14.83 -16.48
CA ALA A 20 -0.54 -16.26 -16.41
C ALA A 20 0.20 -17.05 -17.50
N GLU A 21 0.30 -16.51 -18.72
CA GLU A 21 1.05 -17.12 -19.83
C GLU A 21 2.55 -17.19 -19.54
N LEU A 22 3.14 -16.12 -19.02
CA LEU A 22 4.55 -16.10 -18.60
C LEU A 22 4.82 -17.10 -17.49
N PHE A 23 3.93 -17.19 -16.49
CA PHE A 23 4.02 -18.17 -15.43
C PHE A 23 3.96 -19.61 -15.97
N ASN A 24 3.00 -19.91 -16.84
CA ASN A 24 2.86 -21.23 -17.46
C ASN A 24 4.09 -21.61 -18.29
N SER A 25 4.65 -20.63 -19.02
CA SER A 25 5.87 -20.82 -19.82
C SER A 25 7.07 -21.14 -18.93
N ALA A 26 7.22 -20.41 -17.82
CA ALA A 26 8.29 -20.65 -16.85
C ALA A 26 8.16 -22.01 -16.13
N ALA A 27 6.93 -22.42 -15.79
CA ALA A 27 6.69 -23.74 -15.19
C ALA A 27 7.13 -24.86 -16.13
N SER A 28 6.75 -24.81 -17.41
CA SER A 28 7.08 -25.86 -18.39
C SER A 28 8.58 -26.10 -18.65
N GLY A 29 9.44 -25.16 -18.25
CA GLY A 29 10.90 -25.21 -18.47
C GLY A 29 11.74 -25.46 -17.21
N SER A 30 11.13 -25.62 -16.03
CA SER A 30 11.86 -25.71 -14.76
C SER A 30 11.52 -26.97 -13.96
N SER A 31 12.44 -27.44 -13.11
CA SER A 31 12.19 -28.54 -12.18
C SER A 31 11.39 -28.12 -10.93
N GLU A 32 11.13 -26.81 -10.77
CA GLU A 32 10.46 -26.21 -9.62
C GLU A 32 9.11 -25.62 -10.04
N ASP A 33 8.26 -26.46 -10.61
CA ASP A 33 6.90 -26.13 -11.07
C ASP A 33 6.15 -25.27 -10.06
N GLY A 34 5.75 -24.05 -10.46
CA GLY A 34 5.02 -23.12 -9.60
C GLY A 34 5.86 -22.41 -8.53
N SER A 35 7.14 -22.13 -8.78
CA SER A 35 7.97 -21.26 -7.94
C SER A 35 7.59 -19.77 -8.07
N ASP A 36 7.82 -19.00 -7.00
CA ASP A 36 7.72 -17.54 -7.07
C ASP A 36 8.85 -16.97 -7.94
N GLY A 37 8.56 -15.86 -8.63
CA GLY A 37 9.50 -15.18 -9.49
C GLY A 37 8.86 -14.07 -10.30
N ASP A 38 9.67 -13.43 -11.14
CA ASP A 38 9.17 -12.43 -12.11
C ASP A 38 8.73 -13.08 -13.43
N TRP A 39 9.30 -14.24 -13.81
CA TRP A 39 9.01 -14.97 -15.06
C TRP A 39 9.11 -14.14 -16.36
N GLY A 40 9.69 -12.93 -16.31
CA GLY A 40 9.76 -11.99 -17.42
C GLY A 40 8.63 -10.95 -17.45
N VAL A 41 7.76 -10.89 -16.44
CA VAL A 41 6.66 -9.93 -16.33
C VAL A 41 7.20 -8.51 -16.42
N LYS A 42 8.17 -8.15 -15.58
CA LYS A 42 8.73 -6.78 -15.61
C LYS A 42 9.30 -6.43 -16.98
N ALA A 43 10.07 -7.32 -17.60
CA ALA A 43 10.67 -7.07 -18.91
C ALA A 43 9.61 -6.88 -20.01
N GLN A 44 8.57 -7.72 -20.02
CA GLN A 44 7.48 -7.63 -21.00
C GLN A 44 6.70 -6.31 -20.86
N PHE A 45 6.33 -5.93 -19.63
CA PHE A 45 5.58 -4.70 -19.39
C PHE A 45 6.42 -3.45 -19.66
N VAL A 46 7.70 -3.43 -19.28
CA VAL A 46 8.60 -2.31 -19.60
C VAL A 46 8.73 -2.13 -21.12
N ALA A 47 8.87 -3.22 -21.89
CA ALA A 47 8.95 -3.16 -23.34
C ALA A 47 7.63 -2.68 -23.98
N ALA A 48 6.48 -3.10 -23.44
CA ALA A 48 5.17 -2.65 -23.91
C ALA A 48 4.94 -1.16 -23.64
N LEU A 49 5.26 -0.69 -22.44
CA LEU A 49 5.10 0.71 -22.02
C LEU A 49 6.06 1.68 -22.72
N ALA A 50 7.17 1.17 -23.27
CA ALA A 50 8.09 1.96 -24.08
C ALA A 50 7.58 2.26 -25.50
N GLN A 51 6.50 1.60 -25.95
CA GLN A 51 5.91 1.86 -27.25
C GLN A 51 5.18 3.22 -27.26
N PRO A 52 5.35 4.05 -28.31
CA PRO A 52 4.71 5.37 -28.38
C PRO A 52 3.18 5.27 -28.25
N GLY A 53 2.58 6.11 -27.40
CA GLY A 53 1.13 6.21 -27.23
C GLY A 53 0.52 5.20 -26.25
N VAL A 54 1.26 4.16 -25.85
CA VAL A 54 0.73 3.11 -24.96
C VAL A 54 0.54 3.62 -23.54
N LEU A 55 1.51 4.37 -23.01
CA LEU A 55 1.43 4.90 -21.65
C LEU A 55 0.27 5.90 -21.50
N GLU A 56 0.03 6.73 -22.52
CA GLU A 56 -1.05 7.71 -22.58
C GLU A 56 -2.43 7.06 -22.69
N ALA A 57 -2.53 5.90 -23.33
CA ALA A 57 -3.77 5.14 -23.45
C ALA A 57 -4.18 4.43 -22.14
N ILE A 58 -3.25 4.23 -21.20
CA ILE A 58 -3.54 3.61 -19.90
C ILE A 58 -4.20 4.66 -18.99
N PRO A 59 -5.37 4.35 -18.39
CA PRO A 59 -6.08 5.28 -17.53
C PRO A 59 -5.29 5.58 -16.24
N GLU A 60 -5.37 6.83 -15.79
CA GLU A 60 -4.76 7.26 -14.54
C GLU A 60 -5.81 7.40 -13.44
N ILE A 61 -5.64 6.68 -12.34
CA ILE A 61 -6.58 6.71 -11.22
C ILE A 61 -6.79 8.13 -10.69
N ASN A 62 -5.72 8.94 -10.59
CA ASN A 62 -5.80 10.32 -10.11
C ASN A 62 -6.65 11.23 -11.02
N ALA A 63 -6.80 10.87 -12.30
CA ALA A 63 -7.52 11.64 -13.31
C ALA A 63 -9.00 11.24 -13.38
N VAL A 64 -9.28 9.93 -13.40
CA VAL A 64 -10.61 9.39 -13.71
C VAL A 64 -11.38 8.88 -12.49
N GLY A 65 -10.70 8.70 -11.34
CA GLY A 65 -11.28 8.04 -10.16
C GLY A 65 -11.25 6.52 -10.28
N VAL A 66 -11.12 5.82 -9.15
CA VAL A 66 -11.00 4.35 -9.11
C VAL A 66 -12.29 3.65 -9.56
N GLU A 67 -13.43 4.28 -9.30
CA GLU A 67 -14.77 3.84 -9.67
C GLU A 67 -15.00 3.78 -11.18
N ALA A 68 -14.21 4.53 -11.96
CA ALA A 68 -14.28 4.53 -13.42
C ALA A 68 -13.34 3.49 -14.06
N ILE A 69 -12.51 2.80 -13.25
CA ILE A 69 -11.56 1.80 -13.73
C ILE A 69 -12.25 0.44 -13.79
N GLN A 70 -12.10 -0.24 -14.93
CA GLN A 70 -12.54 -1.63 -15.06
C GLN A 70 -11.66 -2.55 -14.19
N PRO A 71 -12.24 -3.55 -13.49
CA PRO A 71 -11.46 -4.57 -12.80
C PRO A 71 -10.44 -5.23 -13.72
N ASN A 72 -9.30 -5.63 -13.13
CA ASN A 72 -8.20 -6.32 -13.82
C ASN A 72 -7.51 -5.54 -14.95
N ALA A 73 -7.76 -4.23 -15.06
CA ALA A 73 -7.10 -3.37 -16.03
C ALA A 73 -5.74 -2.87 -15.51
N LEU A 74 -4.82 -2.61 -16.44
CA LEU A 74 -3.59 -1.90 -16.15
C LEU A 74 -3.91 -0.41 -15.93
N VAL A 75 -3.28 0.21 -14.92
CA VAL A 75 -3.54 1.60 -14.53
C VAL A 75 -2.24 2.36 -14.27
N ARG A 76 -2.31 3.68 -14.38
CA ARG A 76 -1.31 4.60 -13.85
C ARG A 76 -1.81 5.17 -12.52
N PHE A 77 -0.92 5.26 -11.55
CA PHE A 77 -1.22 5.89 -10.27
C PHE A 77 -0.03 6.72 -9.78
N ARG A 78 -0.26 8.01 -9.56
CA ARG A 78 0.68 8.91 -8.90
C ARG A 78 0.34 9.00 -7.42
N CYS A 79 1.29 8.63 -6.58
CA CYS A 79 1.08 8.55 -5.14
C CYS A 79 2.37 8.86 -4.38
N MET A 80 2.21 9.12 -3.09
CA MET A 80 3.28 9.01 -2.11
C MET A 80 3.25 7.59 -1.55
N VAL A 81 4.39 6.89 -1.64
CA VAL A 81 4.55 5.55 -1.07
C VAL A 81 4.87 5.66 0.42
N GLN A 82 4.06 5.01 1.24
CA GLN A 82 4.27 4.78 2.66
C GLN A 82 4.49 3.28 2.88
N ASP A 83 5.50 2.90 3.67
CA ASP A 83 5.83 1.49 3.88
C ASP A 83 4.93 0.86 4.96
N MET A 84 4.54 -0.40 4.77
CA MET A 84 4.01 -1.25 5.84
C MET A 84 5.16 -2.12 6.38
N TYR A 85 5.26 -2.20 7.70
CA TYR A 85 6.41 -2.85 8.35
C TYR A 85 6.42 -4.38 8.20
N ASN A 86 5.30 -5.02 7.85
CA ASN A 86 5.22 -6.49 7.79
C ASN A 86 4.89 -6.98 6.38
N PRO A 87 5.59 -8.04 5.90
CA PRO A 87 5.19 -8.75 4.70
C PRO A 87 3.86 -9.49 4.91
N GLU A 88 3.16 -9.72 3.81
CA GLU A 88 1.93 -10.50 3.79
C GLU A 88 2.18 -11.85 3.11
N TYR A 89 1.70 -12.92 3.73
CA TYR A 89 1.69 -14.26 3.13
C TYR A 89 0.38 -14.48 2.40
N TYR A 90 0.46 -14.94 1.16
CA TYR A 90 -0.70 -15.26 0.34
C TYR A 90 -0.47 -16.56 -0.41
N VAL A 91 -1.54 -17.22 -0.84
CA VAL A 91 -1.42 -18.35 -1.76
C VAL A 91 -1.04 -17.80 -3.12
N GLY A 92 0.20 -17.99 -3.54
CA GLY A 92 0.74 -17.44 -4.78
C GLY A 92 0.56 -18.33 -6.01
N ALA A 93 0.50 -19.65 -5.79
CA ALA A 93 0.11 -20.60 -6.82
C ALA A 93 -0.65 -21.78 -6.25
N TYR A 94 -1.52 -22.39 -7.06
CA TYR A 94 -2.26 -23.58 -6.70
C TYR A 94 -2.40 -24.53 -7.89
N ARG A 95 -2.56 -25.84 -7.63
CA ARG A 95 -2.90 -26.81 -8.66
C ARG A 95 -4.40 -26.75 -8.96
N ASN A 96 -4.73 -26.49 -10.21
CA ASN A 96 -6.11 -26.47 -10.65
C ASN A 96 -6.53 -27.85 -11.18
N GLU A 97 -7.39 -28.53 -10.45
CA GLU A 97 -7.89 -29.87 -10.80
C GLU A 97 -8.72 -29.86 -12.09
N SER A 98 -9.50 -28.81 -12.35
CA SER A 98 -10.24 -28.65 -13.62
C SER A 98 -9.32 -28.60 -14.83
N THR A 99 -8.03 -28.31 -14.61
CA THR A 99 -7.02 -28.16 -15.65
C THR A 99 -5.97 -29.28 -15.58
N ALA A 100 -6.38 -30.49 -15.18
CA ALA A 100 -5.54 -31.68 -15.04
C ALA A 100 -4.35 -31.48 -14.07
N GLY A 101 -4.53 -30.67 -13.02
CA GLY A 101 -3.52 -30.45 -11.99
C GLY A 101 -2.42 -29.46 -12.38
N ARG A 102 -2.60 -28.68 -13.47
CA ARG A 102 -1.66 -27.61 -13.82
C ARG A 102 -1.62 -26.52 -12.74
N TRP A 103 -0.43 -26.00 -12.49
CA TRP A 103 -0.26 -24.84 -11.62
C TRP A 103 -0.89 -23.59 -12.24
N LYS A 104 -1.56 -22.78 -11.41
CA LYS A 104 -2.02 -21.44 -11.74
C LYS A 104 -1.51 -20.47 -10.69
N THR A 105 -1.07 -19.30 -11.14
CA THR A 105 -0.64 -18.19 -10.29
C THR A 105 -1.84 -17.32 -9.90
N THR A 106 -1.78 -16.75 -8.71
CA THR A 106 -2.71 -15.71 -8.19
C THR A 106 -2.01 -14.35 -8.09
N LYS A 107 -0.76 -14.25 -8.54
CA LYS A 107 0.02 -13.01 -8.48
C LYS A 107 -0.70 -11.91 -9.27
N PHE A 108 -0.86 -10.75 -8.64
CA PHE A 108 -1.63 -9.60 -9.13
C PHE A 108 -3.15 -9.81 -9.22
N THR A 109 -3.69 -10.87 -8.62
CA THR A 109 -5.14 -11.13 -8.53
C THR A 109 -5.59 -11.03 -7.08
N GLU A 110 -6.81 -10.53 -6.87
CA GLU A 110 -7.51 -10.59 -5.57
C GLU A 110 -8.60 -11.69 -5.57
N ASP A 111 -8.71 -12.46 -6.66
CA ASP A 111 -9.74 -13.48 -6.80
C ASP A 111 -9.50 -14.63 -5.81
N LEU A 112 -10.58 -15.02 -5.14
CA LEU A 112 -10.58 -16.18 -4.27
C LEU A 112 -10.29 -17.42 -5.11
N ILE A 113 -9.31 -18.21 -4.67
CA ILE A 113 -9.05 -19.54 -5.23
C ILE A 113 -10.36 -20.30 -5.17
N PRO A 114 -10.81 -20.95 -6.27
CA PRO A 114 -11.97 -21.80 -6.23
C PRO A 114 -11.76 -22.83 -5.13
N THR A 115 -12.43 -22.61 -4.01
CA THR A 115 -12.62 -23.66 -3.01
C THR A 115 -13.51 -24.64 -3.74
N THR A 116 -13.01 -25.84 -4.00
CA THR A 116 -13.88 -26.93 -4.39
C THR A 116 -14.95 -26.98 -3.31
N ALA A 117 -16.18 -26.61 -3.66
CA ALA A 117 -17.33 -26.82 -2.82
C ALA A 117 -17.51 -28.34 -2.75
N ALA A 118 -16.72 -28.99 -1.88
CA ALA A 118 -17.03 -30.29 -1.36
C ALA A 118 -18.02 -30.01 -0.24
N ASP A 119 -19.26 -30.28 -0.61
CA ASP A 119 -20.48 -30.13 0.15
C ASP A 119 -20.39 -30.61 1.61
N ASP A 120 -21.29 -30.01 2.37
CA ASP A 120 -21.76 -30.21 3.75
C ASP A 120 -22.17 -31.66 4.13
N ASP A 121 -21.50 -32.69 3.62
CA ASP A 121 -21.68 -34.07 4.05
C ASP A 121 -20.32 -34.62 4.46
N GLY A 122 -20.07 -34.67 5.77
CA GLY A 122 -18.79 -34.97 6.44
C GLY A 122 -18.15 -36.34 6.20
N MET A 123 -18.03 -36.77 4.94
CA MET A 123 -17.46 -38.06 4.56
C MET A 123 -16.56 -38.03 3.31
N ASN A 124 -16.26 -36.86 2.72
CA ASN A 124 -15.30 -36.79 1.62
C ASN A 124 -14.21 -35.74 1.90
N GLN A 125 -13.12 -36.19 2.54
CA GLN A 125 -11.84 -35.49 2.51
C GLN A 125 -11.27 -35.56 1.08
N GLN A 126 -11.93 -34.94 0.12
CA GLN A 126 -11.34 -34.73 -1.19
C GLN A 126 -10.19 -33.74 -0.99
N HIS A 127 -8.99 -34.20 -1.37
CA HIS A 127 -7.72 -33.51 -1.17
C HIS A 127 -7.84 -32.00 -1.40
N GLU A 128 -7.43 -31.21 -0.41
CA GLU A 128 -7.16 -29.79 -0.63
C GLU A 128 -6.18 -29.67 -1.80
N PRO A 129 -6.46 -28.84 -2.82
CA PRO A 129 -5.56 -28.68 -3.95
C PRO A 129 -4.19 -28.21 -3.45
N GLU A 130 -3.12 -28.73 -4.05
CA GLU A 130 -1.76 -28.34 -3.67
C GLU A 130 -1.58 -26.83 -3.85
N ARG A 131 -1.08 -26.16 -2.82
CA ARG A 131 -0.91 -24.70 -2.77
C ARG A 131 0.52 -24.34 -2.39
N LYS A 132 1.00 -23.23 -2.95
CA LYS A 132 2.27 -22.62 -2.59
C LYS A 132 2.03 -21.25 -2.01
N ILE A 133 2.55 -21.06 -0.80
CA ILE A 133 2.49 -19.78 -0.08
C ILE A 133 3.71 -18.95 -0.48
N TRP A 134 3.48 -17.73 -0.91
CA TRP A 134 4.52 -16.75 -1.23
C TRP A 134 4.39 -15.53 -0.32
N GLU A 135 5.43 -14.70 -0.33
CA GLU A 135 5.52 -13.48 0.45
C GLU A 135 5.39 -12.27 -0.47
N ARG A 136 4.59 -11.26 -0.10
CA ARG A 136 4.54 -9.96 -0.77
C ARG A 136 4.79 -8.84 0.21
N LYS A 137 5.55 -7.83 -0.24
CA LYS A 137 5.67 -6.56 0.47
C LYS A 137 4.49 -5.67 0.10
N VAL A 138 3.66 -5.32 1.08
CA VAL A 138 2.54 -4.40 0.89
C VAL A 138 3.05 -2.97 0.97
N LEU A 139 2.70 -2.15 -0.02
CA LEU A 139 3.00 -0.72 -0.05
C LEU A 139 1.70 0.06 0.09
N TYR A 140 1.69 1.07 0.96
CA TYR A 140 0.55 1.94 1.12
C TYR A 140 0.74 3.18 0.25
N CYS A 141 -0.04 3.26 -0.83
CA CYS A 141 0.06 4.34 -1.81
C CYS A 141 -1.04 5.37 -1.54
N VAL A 142 -0.67 6.55 -1.02
CA VAL A 142 -1.62 7.62 -0.72
C VAL A 142 -1.59 8.72 -1.78
N PRO A 143 -2.71 9.41 -2.05
CA PRO A 143 -2.70 10.62 -2.85
C PRO A 143 -1.66 11.63 -2.35
N LEU A 144 -1.04 12.36 -3.27
CA LEU A 144 0.04 13.29 -2.94
C LEU A 144 -0.44 14.38 -1.95
N PRO A 145 0.12 14.43 -0.72
CA PRO A 145 -0.28 15.44 0.25
C PRO A 145 0.02 16.85 -0.27
N GLY A 146 -0.92 17.77 -0.11
CA GLY A 146 -0.73 19.16 -0.55
C GLY A 146 -0.57 19.33 -2.06
N GLU A 147 -0.99 18.34 -2.87
CA GLU A 147 -1.01 18.50 -4.32
C GLU A 147 -1.79 19.76 -4.71
N SER A 148 -1.21 20.53 -5.62
CA SER A 148 -1.77 21.82 -6.00
C SER A 148 -3.05 21.64 -6.82
N ALA A 149 -3.99 22.59 -6.67
CA ALA A 149 -5.25 22.53 -7.42
C ALA A 149 -5.06 22.63 -8.94
N TRP A 150 -3.97 23.22 -9.43
CA TRP A 150 -3.72 23.33 -10.87
C TRP A 150 -3.27 22.00 -11.49
N VAL A 151 -2.52 21.17 -10.75
CA VAL A 151 -2.15 19.82 -11.20
C VAL A 151 -3.42 18.98 -11.36
N ARG A 152 -4.27 18.93 -10.34
CA ARG A 152 -5.56 18.20 -10.40
C ARG A 152 -6.46 18.63 -11.56
N ARG A 153 -6.46 19.94 -11.89
CA ARG A 153 -7.23 20.44 -13.04
C ARG A 153 -6.66 19.98 -14.38
N LEU A 154 -5.34 19.89 -14.52
CA LEU A 154 -4.71 19.36 -15.73
C LEU A 154 -5.01 17.87 -15.92
N ASP A 155 -5.10 17.14 -14.82
CA ASP A 155 -5.41 15.71 -14.82
C ASP A 155 -6.91 15.43 -15.08
N GLY A 156 -7.75 16.44 -15.31
CA GLY A 156 -9.19 16.25 -15.54
C GLY A 156 -10.02 16.03 -14.27
N ALA A 157 -9.39 15.92 -13.09
CA ALA A 157 -10.06 15.85 -11.78
C ALA A 157 -10.73 17.18 -11.36
N GLY A 158 -10.81 18.17 -12.26
CA GLY A 158 -11.27 19.53 -12.02
C GLY A 158 -12.78 19.77 -12.17
N ALA A 159 -13.62 18.75 -12.37
CA ALA A 159 -15.04 18.95 -12.65
C ALA A 159 -15.98 17.97 -11.92
N GLY A 160 -15.86 17.87 -10.59
CA GLY A 160 -16.85 17.22 -9.74
C GLY A 160 -16.94 17.90 -8.37
N PRO A 161 -18.14 18.30 -7.89
CA PRO A 161 -18.30 18.76 -6.52
C PRO A 161 -18.31 17.52 -5.61
N GLY A 162 -17.15 17.06 -5.14
CA GLY A 162 -17.14 15.87 -4.28
C GLY A 162 -15.81 15.27 -3.85
N ALA A 163 -14.65 15.73 -4.32
CA ALA A 163 -13.37 15.32 -3.74
C ALA A 163 -13.16 16.10 -2.42
N GLY A 164 -13.92 15.72 -1.39
CA GLY A 164 -13.67 16.14 -0.03
C GLY A 164 -12.23 15.79 0.33
N ALA A 165 -11.52 16.75 0.93
CA ALA A 165 -10.34 16.44 1.71
C ALA A 165 -10.69 15.26 2.61
N VAL A 166 -9.99 14.13 2.44
CA VAL A 166 -10.00 13.08 3.45
C VAL A 166 -9.29 13.69 4.65
N GLU A 167 -10.09 14.31 5.52
CA GLU A 167 -9.66 14.73 6.85
C GLU A 167 -9.09 13.50 7.55
N PRO A 168 -7.81 13.50 7.97
CA PRO A 168 -7.31 12.42 8.81
C PRO A 168 -8.16 12.39 10.09
N SER A 169 -8.62 11.20 10.48
CA SER A 169 -9.37 11.01 11.72
C SER A 169 -8.69 11.71 12.91
N PRO A 170 -9.44 12.34 13.83
CA PRO A 170 -8.85 13.14 14.90
C PRO A 170 -8.19 12.23 15.93
N THR A 171 -6.88 12.01 15.79
CA THR A 171 -6.05 11.54 16.89
C THR A 171 -5.72 12.75 17.75
N THR A 172 -6.35 12.78 18.93
CA THR A 172 -6.01 13.53 20.15
C THR A 172 -5.01 14.68 20.02
N ALA A 173 -5.50 15.89 20.21
CA ALA A 173 -4.73 17.13 20.30
C ALA A 173 -3.49 16.98 21.22
N GLN A 174 -2.30 17.12 20.63
CA GLN A 174 -1.08 17.47 21.36
C GLN A 174 -0.33 18.59 20.62
N THR A 175 -0.64 19.80 21.11
CA THR A 175 0.28 20.93 21.38
C THR A 175 1.22 21.40 20.26
N ALA A 176 0.97 22.64 19.85
CA ALA A 176 1.79 23.50 19.00
C ALA A 176 3.29 23.46 19.33
N LYS A 177 4.12 23.37 18.28
CA LYS A 177 5.57 23.58 18.32
C LYS A 177 5.86 25.00 18.82
N ARG A 178 6.45 25.13 20.01
CA ARG A 178 6.90 26.42 20.56
C ARG A 178 8.12 26.92 19.77
N ALA A 179 8.06 28.18 19.32
CA ALA A 179 9.21 28.92 18.82
C ALA A 179 10.21 29.18 19.96
N ARG A 180 11.51 29.16 19.65
CA ARG A 180 12.59 29.42 20.60
C ARG A 180 12.94 30.91 20.53
N GLU A 181 12.50 31.69 21.50
CA GLU A 181 13.04 33.04 21.76
C GLU A 181 14.17 32.99 22.80
N LEU A 182 15.15 33.87 22.61
CA LEU A 182 16.45 33.90 23.27
C LEU A 182 16.50 35.08 24.26
N GLU A 183 17.01 34.81 25.47
CA GLU A 183 17.47 35.73 26.55
C GLU A 183 16.36 36.55 27.27
N THR A 184 16.42 36.91 28.56
CA THR A 184 17.55 37.21 29.46
C THR A 184 17.05 37.24 30.92
N GLY A 185 17.85 36.75 31.87
CA GLY A 185 18.00 37.22 33.27
C GLY A 185 16.80 37.46 34.20
N GLY A 186 16.78 36.78 35.35
CA GLY A 186 15.99 37.20 36.52
C GLY A 186 15.88 36.16 37.62
N ASP A 187 16.88 36.09 38.50
CA ASP A 187 16.84 35.33 39.75
C ASP A 187 15.73 35.85 40.69
N VAL A 188 14.90 34.95 41.21
CA VAL A 188 14.14 35.19 42.46
C VAL A 188 14.05 33.89 43.26
N ALA A 189 14.92 33.79 44.26
CA ALA A 189 14.85 32.80 45.32
C ALA A 189 13.66 33.11 46.25
N MET A 190 12.94 32.07 46.66
CA MET A 190 11.96 32.12 47.75
C MET A 190 12.18 30.89 48.62
N ASP A 191 13.17 31.01 49.52
CA ASP A 191 13.39 30.10 50.65
C ASP A 191 12.57 30.57 51.86
N GLY A 192 12.02 29.61 52.60
CA GLY A 192 11.72 29.77 54.03
C GLY A 192 10.29 29.39 54.43
N MET A 193 10.15 28.24 55.10
CA MET A 193 9.77 28.18 56.53
C MET A 193 9.65 26.71 57.00
N ASP A 194 10.71 26.15 57.58
CA ASP A 194 10.62 24.99 58.48
C ASP A 194 11.59 25.23 59.65
N ASP A 195 11.11 25.94 60.68
CA ASP A 195 11.81 26.19 61.93
C ASP A 195 11.08 25.48 63.07
N MET A 196 11.47 24.24 63.33
CA MET A 196 11.09 23.47 64.53
C MET A 196 12.29 22.71 65.12
N VAL A 197 13.43 23.38 65.27
CA VAL A 197 14.55 22.84 66.06
C VAL A 197 15.18 23.84 67.02
N ALA A 198 14.71 25.08 67.06
CA ALA A 198 15.19 26.14 67.95
C ALA A 198 14.67 26.07 69.41
N ALA A 199 14.01 24.97 69.82
CA ALA A 199 13.41 24.84 71.15
C ALA A 199 14.32 24.24 72.24
N VAL A 200 15.57 23.85 71.97
CA VAL A 200 16.37 23.08 72.95
C VAL A 200 17.72 23.68 73.37
N VAL A 201 18.31 24.65 72.66
CA VAL A 201 19.76 24.93 72.89
C VAL A 201 20.15 26.34 73.38
N ARG A 202 19.29 27.38 73.39
CA ARG A 202 19.77 28.72 73.82
C ARG A 202 18.87 29.49 74.80
N ALA A 203 18.13 28.77 75.64
CA ALA A 203 17.68 29.28 76.95
C ALA A 203 18.82 29.31 77.99
N VAL A 204 19.98 29.83 77.57
CA VAL A 204 21.06 30.33 78.43
C VAL A 204 21.25 31.76 77.95
N GLY A 205 20.34 32.64 78.36
CA GLY A 205 20.60 33.56 79.46
C GLY A 205 21.24 34.81 78.85
N GLY A 206 20.60 35.97 78.82
CA GLY A 206 19.90 36.62 79.91
C GLY A 206 20.52 38.01 80.00
N ASP A 207 19.66 39.03 79.95
CA ASP A 207 19.96 40.46 79.89
C ASP A 207 21.05 40.98 80.86
N GLY A 208 21.73 42.04 80.40
CA GLY A 208 22.60 42.92 81.20
C GLY A 208 23.38 43.90 80.34
#